data_AF-A0A836T2L8-F1
#
_entry.id   AF-A0A836T2L8-F1
#
_cell.length_a   1.000
_cell.length_b   1.000
_cell.length_c   1.000
_cell.angle_alpha   90.00
_cell.angle_beta   90.00
_cell.angle_gamma   90.00
#
_symmetry.space_group_name_H-M   'P 1'
#
loop_
_entity.id
_entity.type
_entity.pdbx_description
1 polymer ?
#
loop_
_entity_poly.entity_id
_entity_poly.type
_entity_poly.pdbx_seq_one_letter_code
_entity_poly.pdbx_strand_id
1 'polypeptide(L)'
;EARPIGLLQMKDDGESDDKIICVSTNDPRYLHTTDITNVEDHYRSEIAHFFQVYKDLEGKKVDIIGWKSAKEAKIVIVESIKRYKDTLKKY
;
A
#
# COMPACT_ATOMS: atom_id res chain seq x y z
N GLU A 1 3.62 -10.15 13.18
CA GLU A 1 4.37 -10.04 11.90
C GLU A 1 3.37 -9.89 10.76
N ALA A 2 3.78 -9.27 9.65
CA ALA A 2 2.91 -8.98 8.52
C ALA A 2 3.61 -9.32 7.20
N ARG A 3 2.86 -9.86 6.24
CA ARG A 3 3.33 -10.22 4.90
C ARG A 3 2.78 -9.22 3.88
N PRO A 4 3.62 -8.46 3.17
CA PRO A 4 3.16 -7.61 2.07
C PRO A 4 2.60 -8.47 0.93
N ILE A 5 1.40 -8.13 0.49
CA ILE A 5 0.71 -8.78 -0.64
C ILE A 5 0.49 -7.84 -1.83
N GLY A 6 0.67 -6.53 -1.66
CA GLY A 6 0.62 -5.57 -2.75
C GLY A 6 0.71 -4.14 -2.25
N LEU A 7 0.45 -3.18 -3.12
CA LEU A 7 0.33 -1.78 -2.73
C LEU A 7 -0.74 -1.07 -3.57
N LEU A 8 -1.38 -0.07 -2.95
CA LEU A 8 -2.26 0.88 -3.61
C LEU A 8 -1.43 2.13 -3.94
N GLN A 9 -1.28 2.44 -5.21
CA GLN A 9 -0.65 3.67 -5.67
C GLN A 9 -1.66 4.81 -5.61
N MET A 10 -1.31 5.88 -4.90
CA MET A 10 -2.15 7.06 -4.80
C MET A 10 -1.32 8.33 -4.67
N LYS A 11 -1.94 9.46 -5.01
CA LYS A 11 -1.39 10.79 -4.74
C LYS A 11 -2.28 11.53 -3.75
N ASP A 12 -1.68 12.12 -2.74
CA ASP A 12 -2.33 12.96 -1.74
C ASP A 12 -1.84 14.40 -1.95
N ASP A 13 -2.73 15.29 -2.39
CA ASP A 13 -2.40 16.68 -2.80
C ASP A 13 -1.24 16.76 -3.82
N GLY A 14 -1.18 15.79 -4.73
CA GLY A 14 -0.18 15.72 -5.81
C GLY A 14 1.11 14.98 -5.46
N GLU A 15 1.36 14.73 -4.17
CA GLU A 15 2.52 14.00 -3.69
C GLU A 15 2.26 12.49 -3.65
N SER A 16 3.28 11.68 -3.94
CA SER A 16 3.16 10.22 -3.93
C SER A 16 2.95 9.71 -2.50
N ASP A 17 1.88 8.95 -2.27
CA ASP A 17 1.52 8.44 -0.95
C ASP A 17 1.09 6.96 -0.98
N ASP A 18 1.90 6.13 -1.63
CA ASP A 18 1.66 4.69 -1.82
C ASP A 18 1.42 3.96 -0.48
N LYS A 19 0.42 3.07 -0.47
CA LYS A 19 0.03 2.29 0.71
C LYS A 19 0.36 0.82 0.52
N ILE A 20 1.21 0.25 1.38
CA ILE A 20 1.46 -1.19 1.39
C ILE A 20 0.26 -1.92 2.01
N ILE A 21 -0.26 -2.94 1.32
CA ILE A 21 -1.26 -3.85 1.87
C ILE A 21 -0.58 -5.14 2.33
N CYS A 22 -0.91 -5.53 3.56
CA CYS A 22 -0.35 -6.71 4.20
C CYS A 22 -1.45 -7.60 4.79
N VAL A 23 -1.11 -8.87 4.99
CA VAL A 23 -1.90 -9.81 5.80
C VAL A 23 -1.09 -10.26 7.01
N SER A 24 -1.77 -10.72 8.06
CA SER A 24 -1.12 -11.32 9.23
C SER A 24 -0.47 -12.66 8.84
N THR A 25 0.77 -12.90 9.26
CA THR A 25 1.44 -14.20 9.06
C THR A 25 0.94 -15.27 10.01
N ASN A 26 0.30 -14.89 11.12
CA ASN A 26 -0.15 -15.78 12.19
C ASN A 26 -1.63 -16.15 12.08
N ASP A 27 -2.34 -15.65 11.08
CA ASP A 27 -3.74 -15.94 10.85
C ASP A 27 -3.89 -16.96 9.71
N PRO A 28 -4.36 -18.18 9.99
CA PRO A 28 -4.47 -19.24 8.99
C PRO A 28 -5.42 -18.90 7.85
N ARG A 29 -6.34 -17.94 8.02
CA ARG A 29 -7.23 -17.48 6.94
C ARG A 29 -6.47 -16.87 5.76
N TYR A 30 -5.28 -16.32 6.01
CA TYR A 30 -4.45 -15.67 5.00
C TYR A 30 -3.26 -16.52 4.54
N LEU A 31 -3.23 -17.81 4.87
CA LEU A 31 -2.09 -18.69 4.56
C LEU A 31 -1.72 -18.62 3.06
N HIS A 32 -2.74 -18.65 2.19
CA HIS A 32 -2.61 -18.65 0.73
C HIS A 32 -2.67 -17.26 0.09
N THR A 33 -2.93 -16.20 0.87
CA THR A 33 -2.92 -14.82 0.36
C THR A 33 -1.48 -14.35 0.25
N THR A 34 -0.97 -14.34 -0.98
CA THR A 34 0.44 -14.01 -1.28
C THR A 34 0.58 -12.85 -2.24
N ASP A 35 -0.49 -12.50 -2.97
CA ASP A 35 -0.58 -11.35 -3.86
C ASP A 35 -1.94 -10.65 -3.72
N ILE A 36 -2.00 -9.37 -4.07
CA ILE A 36 -3.22 -8.56 -4.03
C ILE A 36 -4.31 -9.13 -4.93
N THR A 37 -3.94 -9.84 -5.98
CA THR A 37 -4.88 -10.56 -6.86
C THR A 37 -5.58 -11.74 -6.17
N ASN A 38 -5.12 -12.18 -4.99
CA ASN A 38 -5.83 -13.16 -4.17
C ASN A 38 -6.95 -12.53 -3.31
N VAL A 39 -7.04 -11.20 -3.26
CA VAL A 39 -8.11 -10.46 -2.59
C VAL A 39 -9.22 -10.19 -3.59
N GLU A 40 -10.46 -10.48 -3.22
CA GLU A 40 -11.61 -10.26 -4.09
C GLU A 40 -11.72 -8.79 -4.53
N ASP A 41 -12.16 -8.58 -5.77
CA ASP A 41 -12.27 -7.28 -6.41
C ASP A 41 -13.09 -6.29 -5.58
N HIS A 42 -14.16 -6.77 -4.94
CA HIS A 42 -15.01 -5.94 -4.08
C HIS A 42 -14.22 -5.27 -2.95
N TYR A 43 -13.41 -6.03 -2.21
CA TYR A 43 -12.58 -5.48 -1.13
C TYR A 43 -11.49 -4.55 -1.67
N ARG A 44 -10.92 -4.87 -2.83
CA ARG A 44 -9.94 -3.98 -3.49
C ARG A 44 -10.59 -2.65 -3.90
N SER A 45 -11.81 -2.68 -4.42
CA SER A 45 -12.57 -1.48 -4.76
C SER A 45 -12.99 -0.69 -3.52
N GLU A 46 -13.42 -1.36 -2.45
CA GLU A 46 -13.79 -0.72 -1.18
C GLU A 46 -12.61 0.03 -0.57
N ILE A 47 -11.43 -0.61 -0.46
CA ILE A 47 -10.21 0.03 0.07
C ILE A 47 -9.80 1.23 -0.80
N ALA A 48 -9.79 1.07 -2.12
CA ALA A 48 -9.44 2.16 -3.03
C ALA A 48 -10.43 3.33 -2.91
N HIS A 49 -11.73 3.05 -2.82
CA HIS A 49 -12.75 4.07 -2.69
C HIS A 49 -12.66 4.80 -1.35
N PHE A 50 -12.39 4.08 -0.25
CA PHE A 50 -12.14 4.70 1.05
C PHE A 50 -11.05 5.78 0.96
N PHE A 51 -9.87 5.44 0.41
CA PHE A 51 -8.79 6.41 0.26
C PHE A 51 -9.10 7.52 -0.75
N GLN A 52 -9.99 7.27 -1.72
CA GLN A 52 -10.40 8.29 -2.67
C GLN A 52 -11.22 9.41 -2.01
N VAL A 53 -12.07 9.09 -1.03
CA VAL A 53 -13.07 10.04 -0.50
C VAL A 53 -12.87 10.44 0.97
N TYR A 54 -12.00 9.75 1.73
CA TYR A 54 -11.88 9.99 3.19
C TYR A 54 -11.47 11.42 3.57
N LYS A 55 -10.89 12.18 2.64
CA LYS A 55 -10.45 13.57 2.84
C LYS A 55 -11.33 14.61 2.15
N ASP A 56 -12.46 14.22 1.57
CA ASP A 56 -13.34 15.14 0.84
C ASP A 56 -13.81 16.29 1.73
N LEU A 57 -14.09 16.01 3.02
CA LEU A 57 -14.50 17.03 3.99
C LEU A 57 -13.36 17.95 4.45
N GLU A 58 -12.11 17.57 4.21
CA GLU A 58 -10.94 18.44 4.40
C GLU A 58 -10.68 19.34 3.18
N GLY A 59 -11.43 19.16 2.08
CA GLY A 59 -11.20 19.86 0.82
C GLY A 59 -9.91 19.45 0.09
N LYS A 60 -9.31 18.32 0.48
CA LYS A 60 -8.10 17.77 -0.14
C LYS A 60 -8.47 16.70 -1.16
N LYS A 61 -7.61 16.53 -2.16
CA LYS A 61 -7.85 15.59 -3.25
C LYS A 61 -6.89 14.41 -3.17
N VAL A 62 -7.46 13.20 -3.23
CA VAL A 62 -6.69 11.96 -3.34
C VAL A 62 -6.97 11.30 -4.68
N ASP A 63 -5.91 11.06 -5.45
CA ASP A 63 -5.99 10.43 -6.77
C ASP A 63 -5.50 8.97 -6.68
N ILE A 64 -6.40 8.02 -6.93
CA ILE A 64 -6.05 6.60 -7.01
C ILE A 64 -5.46 6.29 -8.39
N ILE A 65 -4.22 5.80 -8.41
CA ILE A 65 -3.54 5.37 -9.64
C ILE A 65 -3.85 3.89 -9.93
N GLY A 66 -3.87 3.05 -8.88
CA GLY A 66 -4.25 1.65 -9.00
C GLY A 66 -3.44 0.70 -8.12
N TRP A 67 -3.62 -0.60 -8.36
CA TRP A 67 -3.03 -1.68 -7.57
C TRP A 67 -1.73 -2.20 -8.20
N LYS A 68 -0.73 -2.49 -7.38
CA LYS A 68 0.50 -3.19 -7.78
C LYS A 68 0.73 -4.48 -6.98
N SER A 69 1.53 -5.36 -7.57
CA SER A 69 1.80 -6.72 -7.08
C SER A 69 2.57 -6.76 -5.76
N ALA A 70 2.60 -7.92 -5.11
CA ALA A 70 3.43 -8.17 -3.94
C ALA A 70 4.93 -7.95 -4.23
N LYS A 71 5.36 -8.22 -5.47
CA LYS A 71 6.75 -8.00 -5.91
C LYS A 71 7.10 -6.51 -5.88
N GLU A 72 6.26 -5.68 -6.49
CA GLU A 72 6.43 -4.23 -6.50
C GLU A 72 6.43 -3.66 -5.08
N ALA A 73 5.53 -4.14 -4.21
CA ALA A 73 5.47 -3.73 -2.81
C ALA A 73 6.78 -4.00 -2.06
N LYS A 74 7.37 -5.20 -2.25
CA LYS A 74 8.65 -5.55 -1.62
C LYS A 74 9.82 -4.68 -2.11
N ILE A 75 9.83 -4.31 -3.39
CA ILE A 75 10.83 -3.38 -3.95
C ILE A 75 10.73 -2.03 -3.23
N VAL A 76 9.52 -1.46 -3.17
CA VAL A 76 9.27 -0.17 -2.50
C VAL A 76 9.68 -0.19 -1.03
N ILE A 77 9.41 -1.28 -0.31
CA ILE A 77 9.83 -1.45 1.10
C ILE A 77 11.36 -1.43 1.22
N VAL A 78 12.07 -2.23 0.42
CA VAL A 78 13.54 -2.31 0.46
C VAL A 78 14.17 -0.96 0.13
N GLU A 79 13.66 -0.27 -0.89
CA GLU A 79 14.12 1.06 -1.26
C GLU A 79 13.86 2.09 -0.14
N SER A 80 12.70 2.03 0.50
CA SER A 80 12.36 2.93 1.61
C SER A 80 13.27 2.71 2.82
N ILE A 81 13.57 1.46 3.16
CA ILE A 81 14.55 1.10 4.20
C ILE A 81 15.94 1.64 3.83
N LYS A 82 16.36 1.50 2.57
CA LYS A 82 17.65 2.02 2.10
C LYS A 82 17.71 3.54 2.22
N ARG A 83 16.71 4.25 1.70
CA ARG A 83 16.61 5.72 1.78
C ARG A 83 16.70 6.19 3.22
N TYR A 84 15.95 5.58 4.13
CA TYR A 84 15.99 5.91 5.55
C TYR A 84 17.40 5.75 6.15
N LYS A 85 18.07 4.62 5.87
CA LYS A 85 19.45 4.38 6.35
C LYS A 85 20.45 5.38 5.78
N ASP A 86 20.32 5.73 4.51
CA ASP A 86 21.22 6.70 3.86
C ASP A 86 21.01 8.11 4.41
N THR A 87 19.76 8.49 4.73
CA THR A 87 19.45 9.74 5.44
C THR A 87 20.12 9.78 6.82
N LEU A 88 20.06 8.70 7.59
CA LEU A 88 20.68 8.65 8.93
C LEU A 88 22.20 8.78 8.89
N LYS A 89 22.89 8.23 7.88
CA LYS A 89 24.35 8.33 7.75
C LYS A 89 24.84 9.73 7.39
N LYS A 90 23.94 10.59 6.90
CA LYS A 90 24.25 11.97 6.52
C LYS A 90 24.27 12.91 7.74
N TYR A 91 23.75 12.46 8.88
CA TYR A 91 23.80 13.14 10.18
C TYR A 91 24.78 12.42 11.11
#